data_AF-A0A447JAA2-F1
#
_entry.id   AF-A0A447JAA2-F1
#
_cell.length_a   1.000
_cell.length_b   1.000
_cell.length_c   1.000
_cell.angle_alpha   90.00
_cell.angle_beta   90.00
_cell.angle_gamma   90.00
#
_symmetry.space_group_name_H-M   'P 1'
#
loop_
_entity.id
_entity.type
_entity.pdbx_description
1 polymer ?
#
loop_
_entity_poly.entity_id
_entity_poly.type
_entity_poly.pdbx_seq_one_letter_code
_entity_poly.pdbx_strand_id
1 'polypeptide(L)'
;MKPSAAIQTFGSTLKELALPIYSIGMVLAFAFISNYSGLSSTLALALAHTGSAFTFFSPFLGWLGVFLTGSDTSSNALFASLQATAAQQIGVSDVLMVAANTTGGVTGKMISPQSIAIACAAVGLVGKESDLFRFTVKHSLIFTCMVGVITTLQAYVLTWMIP
;
A
#
# COMPACT_ATOMS: atom_id res chain seq x y z
N MET A 1 33.97 10.78 -11.61
CA MET A 1 32.97 11.14 -12.65
C MET A 1 33.28 12.54 -13.16
N LYS A 2 33.17 12.80 -14.47
CA LYS A 2 33.33 14.16 -15.00
C LYS A 2 32.12 15.01 -14.56
N PRO A 3 32.29 16.28 -14.16
CA PRO A 3 31.18 17.15 -13.71
C PRO A 3 30.05 17.27 -14.75
N SER A 4 30.41 17.27 -16.04
CA SER A 4 29.46 17.28 -17.15
C SER A 4 28.56 16.05 -17.19
N ALA A 5 29.10 14.86 -16.88
CA ALA A 5 28.32 13.63 -16.82
C ALA A 5 27.32 13.65 -15.66
N ALA A 6 27.70 14.21 -14.50
CA ALA A 6 26.79 14.34 -13.36
C ALA A 6 25.60 15.26 -13.67
N ILE A 7 25.84 16.41 -14.32
CA ILE A 7 24.78 17.34 -14.71
C ILE A 7 23.86 16.71 -15.76
N GLN A 8 24.43 15.99 -16.73
CA GLN A 8 23.65 15.30 -17.76
C GLN A 8 22.77 14.20 -17.17
N THR A 9 23.31 13.39 -16.26
CA THR A 9 22.54 12.36 -15.54
C THR A 9 21.45 12.97 -14.67
N PHE A 10 21.73 14.06 -13.95
CA PHE A 10 20.71 14.76 -13.16
C PHE A 10 19.55 15.25 -14.05
N GLY A 11 19.87 15.85 -15.20
CA GLY A 11 18.87 16.30 -16.17
C GLY A 11 18.04 15.17 -16.77
N SER A 12 18.63 14.00 -17.05
CA SER A 12 17.89 12.83 -17.52
C SER A 12 16.96 12.28 -16.42
N THR A 13 17.44 12.19 -15.18
CA THR A 13 16.62 11.75 -14.04
C THR A 13 15.40 12.65 -13.83
N LEU A 14 15.55 13.98 -13.92
CA LEU A 14 14.40 14.89 -13.81
C LEU A 14 13.34 14.64 -14.89
N LYS A 15 13.76 14.33 -16.12
CA LYS A 15 12.83 13.99 -17.21
C LYS A 15 12.14 12.65 -16.98
N GLU A 16 12.87 11.64 -16.50
CA GLU A 16 12.31 10.33 -16.15
C GLU A 16 11.28 10.43 -15.02
N LEU A 17 11.50 11.32 -14.04
CA LEU A 17 10.60 11.54 -12.91
C LEU A 17 9.31 12.29 -13.27
N ALA A 18 9.24 12.96 -14.43
CA ALA A 18 8.09 13.78 -14.81
C ALA A 18 6.77 12.96 -14.89
N LEU A 19 6.81 11.78 -15.51
CA LEU A 19 5.66 10.88 -15.62
C LEU A 19 5.22 10.32 -14.24
N PRO A 20 6.12 9.80 -13.40
CA PRO A 20 5.81 9.43 -12.02
C PRO A 20 5.18 10.57 -11.21
N ILE A 21 5.74 11.80 -11.28
CA ILE A 21 5.19 12.96 -10.56
C ILE A 21 3.75 13.24 -10.99
N TYR A 22 3.48 13.22 -12.30
CA TYR A 22 2.14 13.41 -12.83
C TYR A 22 1.16 12.33 -12.35
N SER A 23 1.58 11.07 -12.38
CA SER A 23 0.78 9.94 -11.90
C SER A 23 0.46 10.06 -10.40
N ILE A 24 1.46 10.39 -9.58
CA ILE A 24 1.28 10.64 -8.13
C ILE A 24 0.30 11.79 -7.90
N GLY A 25 0.42 12.88 -8.67
CA GLY A 25 -0.50 14.02 -8.62
C GLY A 25 -1.95 13.62 -8.92
N MET A 26 -2.18 12.79 -9.93
CA MET A 26 -3.51 12.28 -10.27
C MET A 26 -4.09 11.36 -9.19
N VAL A 27 -3.28 10.48 -8.62
CA VAL A 27 -3.71 9.60 -7.52
C VAL A 27 -4.07 10.42 -6.28
N LEU A 28 -3.25 11.43 -5.93
CA LEU A 28 -3.55 12.36 -4.84
C LEU A 28 -4.83 13.14 -5.10
N ALA A 29 -5.03 13.67 -6.31
CA ALA A 29 -6.24 14.38 -6.67
C ALA A 29 -7.49 13.50 -6.49
N PHE A 30 -7.45 12.26 -6.97
CA PHE A 30 -8.54 11.30 -6.75
C PHE A 30 -8.72 10.98 -5.26
N ALA A 31 -7.64 10.79 -4.50
CA ALA A 31 -7.72 10.55 -3.05
C ALA A 31 -8.42 11.70 -2.32
N PHE A 32 -8.06 12.94 -2.61
CA PHE A 32 -8.72 14.12 -2.05
C PHE A 32 -10.20 14.18 -2.44
N ILE A 33 -10.54 13.94 -3.71
CA ILE A 33 -11.94 13.89 -4.16
C ILE A 33 -12.71 12.79 -3.43
N SER A 34 -12.15 11.59 -3.29
CA SER A 34 -12.75 10.46 -2.56
C SER A 34 -12.97 10.81 -1.08
N ASN A 35 -12.04 11.56 -0.49
CA ASN A 35 -12.16 12.01 0.89
C ASN A 35 -13.27 13.05 1.06
N TYR A 36 -13.22 14.12 0.25
CA TYR A 36 -14.17 15.24 0.33
C TYR A 36 -15.59 14.88 -0.14
N SER A 37 -15.75 13.91 -1.04
CA SER A 37 -17.06 13.41 -1.49
C SER A 37 -17.72 12.46 -0.49
N GLY A 38 -17.05 12.09 0.60
CA GLY A 38 -17.58 11.17 1.61
C GLY A 38 -17.51 9.68 1.22
N LEU A 39 -16.90 9.35 0.07
CA LEU A 39 -16.70 7.96 -0.36
C LEU A 39 -15.85 7.20 0.66
N SER A 40 -14.70 7.78 1.06
CA SER A 40 -13.82 7.17 2.05
C SER A 40 -14.50 6.95 3.40
N SER A 41 -15.36 7.89 3.84
CA SER A 41 -16.13 7.79 5.08
C SER A 41 -17.21 6.70 5.00
N THR A 42 -17.92 6.60 3.87
CA THR A 42 -18.94 5.56 3.66
C THR A 42 -18.33 4.17 3.66
N LEU A 43 -17.19 3.99 2.99
CA LEU A 43 -16.48 2.72 2.95
C LEU A 43 -15.90 2.37 4.33
N ALA A 44 -15.35 3.36 5.05
CA ALA A 44 -14.90 3.19 6.43
C ALA A 44 -16.05 2.76 7.35
N LEU A 45 -17.25 3.33 7.23
CA LEU A 45 -18.42 2.98 8.04
C LEU A 45 -18.91 1.56 7.74
N ALA A 46 -18.97 1.18 6.46
CA ALA A 46 -19.32 -0.17 6.03
C ALA A 46 -18.33 -1.21 6.57
N LEU A 47 -17.03 -0.88 6.58
CA LEU A 47 -15.98 -1.74 7.11
C LEU A 47 -15.94 -1.74 8.64
N ALA A 48 -16.27 -0.63 9.30
CA ALA A 48 -16.35 -0.52 10.75
C ALA A 48 -17.44 -1.42 11.35
N HIS A 49 -18.51 -1.71 10.60
CA HIS A 49 -19.50 -2.72 11.02
C HIS A 49 -18.93 -4.14 11.16
N THR A 50 -17.75 -4.43 10.61
CA THR A 50 -17.04 -5.70 10.88
C THR A 50 -16.42 -5.73 12.28
N GLY A 51 -16.45 -4.62 13.02
CA GLY A 51 -16.01 -4.51 14.41
C GLY A 51 -14.54 -4.86 14.56
N SER A 52 -14.23 -5.74 15.52
CA SER A 52 -12.85 -6.15 15.78
C SER A 52 -12.19 -6.89 14.61
N ALA A 53 -12.97 -7.48 13.71
CA ALA A 53 -12.45 -8.13 12.51
C ALA A 53 -11.78 -7.14 11.56
N PHE A 54 -12.15 -5.85 11.59
CA PHE A 54 -11.53 -4.82 10.76
C PHE A 54 -10.01 -4.74 10.98
N THR A 55 -9.55 -4.85 12.23
CA THR A 55 -8.11 -4.78 12.55
C THR A 55 -7.30 -5.88 11.85
N PHE A 56 -7.89 -7.07 11.67
CA PHE A 56 -7.25 -8.18 10.96
C PHE A 56 -7.26 -7.96 9.45
N PHE A 57 -8.36 -7.42 8.90
CA PHE A 57 -8.51 -7.18 7.47
C PHE A 57 -7.90 -5.85 6.99
N SER A 58 -7.56 -4.94 7.89
CA SER A 58 -6.97 -3.63 7.57
C SER A 58 -5.72 -3.73 6.68
N PRO A 59 -4.73 -4.62 6.97
CA PRO A 59 -3.58 -4.83 6.07
C PRO A 59 -3.96 -5.31 4.66
N PHE A 60 -5.07 -6.02 4.48
CA PHE A 60 -5.52 -6.48 3.17
C PHE A 60 -5.99 -5.32 2.28
N LEU A 61 -6.50 -4.23 2.86
CA LEU A 61 -6.82 -3.02 2.09
C LEU A 61 -5.55 -2.38 1.53
N GLY A 62 -4.51 -2.26 2.37
CA GLY A 62 -3.20 -1.78 1.93
C GLY A 62 -2.58 -2.68 0.86
N TRP A 63 -2.67 -4.00 1.07
CA TRP A 63 -2.23 -5.03 0.13
C TRP A 63 -2.90 -4.90 -1.24
N LEU A 64 -4.23 -4.75 -1.27
CA LEU A 64 -4.99 -4.54 -2.50
C LEU A 64 -4.59 -3.23 -3.19
N GLY A 65 -4.45 -2.16 -2.41
CA GLY A 65 -4.05 -0.86 -2.95
C GLY A 65 -2.69 -0.90 -3.63
N VAL A 66 -1.69 -1.57 -3.03
CA VAL A 66 -0.35 -1.69 -3.65
C VAL A 66 -0.31 -2.72 -4.76
N PHE A 67 -1.08 -3.80 -4.67
CA PHE A 67 -1.21 -4.73 -5.79
C PHE A 67 -1.70 -4.03 -7.06
N LEU A 68 -2.72 -3.17 -6.94
CA LEU A 68 -3.31 -2.43 -8.05
C LEU A 68 -2.42 -1.28 -8.54
N THR A 69 -1.81 -0.53 -7.61
CA THR A 69 -1.05 0.69 -7.94
C THR A 69 0.44 0.46 -8.18
N GLY A 70 1.00 -0.65 -7.69
CA GLY A 70 2.44 -0.93 -7.66
C GLY A 70 3.25 -0.07 -6.67
N SER A 71 2.62 0.87 -5.94
CA SER A 71 3.29 1.92 -5.18
C SER A 71 2.67 2.12 -3.80
N ASP A 72 3.50 2.00 -2.76
CA ASP A 72 3.08 2.23 -1.37
C ASP A 72 2.65 3.68 -1.14
N THR A 73 3.35 4.65 -1.75
CA THR A 73 3.00 6.07 -1.68
C THR A 73 1.61 6.33 -2.27
N SER A 74 1.35 5.77 -3.45
CA SER A 74 0.07 5.92 -4.14
C SER A 74 -1.07 5.23 -3.38
N SER A 75 -0.83 4.02 -2.87
CA SER A 75 -1.80 3.31 -2.03
C SER A 75 -2.11 4.05 -0.72
N ASN A 76 -1.09 4.59 -0.07
CA ASN A 76 -1.26 5.37 1.16
C ASN A 76 -2.04 6.66 0.91
N ALA A 77 -1.79 7.35 -0.21
CA ALA A 77 -2.61 8.50 -0.59
C ALA A 77 -4.10 8.12 -0.68
N LEU A 78 -4.42 6.96 -1.25
CA LEU A 78 -5.80 6.49 -1.46
C LEU A 78 -6.49 6.00 -0.17
N PHE A 79 -5.80 5.20 0.64
CA PHE A 79 -6.44 4.41 1.69
C PHE A 79 -6.06 4.80 3.12
N ALA A 80 -4.97 5.56 3.35
CA ALA A 80 -4.56 5.90 4.71
C ALA A 80 -5.62 6.72 5.45
N SER A 81 -6.26 7.68 4.77
CA SER A 81 -7.32 8.46 5.40
C SER A 81 -8.57 7.62 5.70
N LEU A 82 -8.94 6.68 4.80
CA LEU A 82 -10.00 5.72 5.08
C LEU A 82 -9.70 4.88 6.32
N GLN A 83 -8.46 4.40 6.45
CA GLN A 83 -8.01 3.59 7.59
C GLN A 83 -8.06 4.38 8.89
N ALA A 84 -7.61 5.63 8.88
CA ALA A 84 -7.71 6.52 10.03
C ALA A 84 -9.17 6.79 10.43
N THR A 85 -10.05 7.08 9.46
CA THR A 85 -11.49 7.27 9.73
C THR A 85 -12.13 5.99 10.27
N ALA A 86 -11.82 4.82 9.71
CA ALA A 86 -12.32 3.55 10.20
C ALA A 86 -11.84 3.27 11.63
N ALA A 87 -10.58 3.59 11.94
CA ALA A 87 -10.00 3.45 13.28
C ALA A 87 -10.80 4.21 14.33
N GLN A 88 -11.15 5.47 14.03
CA GLN A 88 -11.96 6.31 14.91
C GLN A 88 -13.37 5.74 15.14
N GLN A 89 -13.97 5.11 14.12
CA GLN A 89 -15.30 4.49 14.25
C GLN A 89 -15.29 3.22 15.11
N ILE A 90 -14.20 2.43 15.08
CA ILE A 90 -14.07 1.21 15.88
C ILE A 90 -13.34 1.42 17.23
N GLY A 91 -12.91 2.65 17.52
CA GLY A 91 -12.25 3.02 18.77
C GLY A 91 -10.81 2.47 18.93
N VAL A 92 -10.07 2.32 17.83
CA VAL A 92 -8.65 1.92 17.85
C VAL A 92 -7.75 3.05 17.36
N SER A 93 -6.44 2.92 17.57
CA SER A 93 -5.45 3.90 17.09
C SER A 93 -5.48 4.04 15.57
N ASP A 94 -5.63 5.29 15.12
CA ASP A 94 -5.47 5.73 13.74
C ASP A 94 -4.05 5.52 13.23
N VAL A 95 -3.03 5.76 14.08
CA VAL A 95 -1.63 5.45 13.75
C VAL A 95 -1.46 3.96 13.44
N LEU A 96 -2.09 3.07 14.22
CA LEU A 96 -2.04 1.63 13.98
C LEU A 96 -2.66 1.25 12.63
N MET A 97 -3.87 1.74 12.32
CA MET A 97 -4.54 1.38 11.06
C MET A 97 -3.81 1.96 9.84
N VAL A 98 -3.22 3.15 9.94
CA VAL A 98 -2.38 3.73 8.87
C VAL A 98 -1.07 2.93 8.70
N ALA A 99 -0.46 2.49 9.81
CA ALA A 99 0.72 1.63 9.77
C ALA A 99 0.40 0.25 9.17
N ALA A 100 -0.76 -0.32 9.52
CA ALA A 100 -1.28 -1.56 8.96
C ALA A 100 -1.49 -1.45 7.45
N ASN A 101 -2.02 -0.32 6.96
CA ASN A 101 -2.14 -0.04 5.53
C ASN A 101 -0.80 -0.10 4.81
N THR A 102 0.21 0.58 5.36
CA THR A 102 1.55 0.61 4.76
C THR A 102 2.20 -0.77 4.80
N THR A 103 2.11 -1.46 5.93
CA THR A 103 2.72 -2.78 6.14
C THR A 103 2.09 -3.85 5.23
N GLY A 104 0.75 -3.85 5.14
CA GLY A 104 0.03 -4.68 4.18
C GLY A 104 0.39 -4.35 2.73
N GLY A 105 0.56 -3.06 2.41
CA GLY A 105 1.02 -2.59 1.11
C GLY A 105 2.35 -3.22 0.66
N VAL A 106 3.35 -3.24 1.54
CA VAL A 106 4.66 -3.87 1.25
C VAL A 106 4.50 -5.34 0.89
N THR A 107 3.64 -6.07 1.61
CA THR A 107 3.37 -7.48 1.30
C THR A 107 2.66 -7.64 -0.06
N GLY A 108 1.81 -6.69 -0.46
CA GLY A 108 1.16 -6.67 -1.78
C GLY A 108 2.09 -6.31 -2.93
N LYS A 109 3.15 -5.53 -2.66
CA LYS A 109 4.14 -5.15 -3.68
C LYS A 109 4.78 -6.34 -4.37
N MET A 110 5.00 -7.43 -3.62
CA MET A 110 5.59 -8.69 -4.13
C MET A 110 4.83 -9.32 -5.29
N ILE A 111 3.53 -9.04 -5.41
CA ILE A 111 2.67 -9.59 -6.46
C ILE A 111 2.19 -8.52 -7.44
N SER A 112 2.63 -7.27 -7.28
CA SER A 112 2.27 -6.20 -8.20
C SER A 112 2.80 -6.51 -9.61
N PRO A 113 1.99 -6.30 -10.67
CA PRO A 113 2.42 -6.59 -12.04
C PRO A 113 3.74 -5.91 -12.41
N GLN A 114 3.95 -4.67 -11.95
CA GLN A 114 5.21 -3.95 -12.14
C GLN A 114 6.41 -4.64 -11.49
N SER A 115 6.28 -5.07 -10.23
CA SER A 115 7.40 -5.71 -9.52
C SER A 115 7.70 -7.10 -10.09
N ILE A 116 6.67 -7.85 -10.48
CA ILE A 116 6.83 -9.14 -11.16
C ILE A 116 7.54 -8.99 -12.50
N ALA A 117 7.15 -8.01 -13.33
CA ALA A 117 7.79 -7.75 -14.62
C ALA A 117 9.28 -7.38 -14.46
N ILE A 118 9.60 -6.50 -13.50
CA ILE A 118 10.99 -6.11 -13.20
C ILE A 118 11.79 -7.31 -12.69
N ALA A 119 11.24 -8.11 -11.79
CA ALA A 119 11.90 -9.31 -11.27
C ALA A 119 12.18 -10.32 -12.39
N CYS A 120 11.20 -10.61 -13.24
CA CYS A 120 11.37 -11.52 -14.38
C CYS A 120 12.45 -11.03 -15.36
N ALA A 121 12.48 -9.73 -15.65
CA ALA A 121 13.52 -9.12 -16.48
C ALA A 121 14.91 -9.24 -15.83
N ALA A 122 15.02 -9.03 -14.52
CA ALA A 122 16.29 -9.06 -13.79
C ALA A 122 16.91 -10.46 -13.69
N VAL A 123 16.09 -11.51 -13.55
CA VAL A 123 16.58 -12.90 -13.41
C VAL A 123 16.52 -13.73 -14.70
N GLY A 124 16.20 -13.10 -15.84
CA GLY A 124 16.15 -13.77 -17.14
C GLY A 124 14.95 -14.71 -17.32
N LEU A 125 13.86 -14.48 -16.58
CA LEU A 125 12.61 -15.25 -16.63
C LEU A 125 11.51 -14.53 -17.43
N VAL A 126 11.88 -13.73 -18.44
CA VAL A 126 10.92 -13.01 -19.30
C VAL A 126 9.95 -14.00 -19.95
N GLY A 127 8.64 -13.72 -19.87
CA GLY A 127 7.58 -14.62 -20.35
C GLY A 127 7.13 -15.68 -19.33
N LYS A 128 7.72 -15.71 -18.13
CA LYS A 128 7.31 -16.57 -17.00
C LYS A 128 6.73 -15.78 -15.82
N GLU A 129 6.15 -14.62 -16.08
CA GLU A 129 5.55 -13.74 -15.08
C GLU A 129 4.44 -14.45 -14.30
N SER A 130 3.66 -15.30 -14.97
CA SER A 130 2.59 -16.08 -14.34
C SER A 130 3.13 -17.10 -13.33
N ASP A 131 4.25 -17.76 -13.63
CA ASP A 131 4.86 -18.73 -12.73
C ASP A 131 5.40 -18.04 -11.48
N LEU A 132 6.08 -16.90 -11.66
CA LEU A 132 6.58 -16.09 -10.55
C LEU A 132 5.42 -15.57 -9.69
N PHE A 133 4.36 -15.03 -10.30
CA PHE A 133 3.18 -14.56 -9.60
C PHE A 133 2.51 -15.68 -8.77
N ARG A 134 2.33 -16.88 -9.37
CA ARG A 134 1.75 -18.04 -8.67
C ARG A 134 2.59 -18.50 -7.48
N PHE A 135 3.90 -18.32 -7.56
CA PHE A 135 4.79 -18.59 -6.45
C PHE A 135 4.70 -17.52 -5.35
N THR A 136 4.75 -16.23 -5.73
CA THR A 136 4.79 -15.12 -4.76
C THR A 136 3.43 -14.85 -4.11
N VAL A 137 2.30 -15.14 -4.76
CA VAL A 137 0.96 -14.90 -4.21
C VAL A 137 0.72 -15.63 -2.89
N LYS A 138 1.23 -16.86 -2.77
CA LYS A 138 1.12 -17.64 -1.52
C LYS A 138 1.89 -16.97 -0.39
N HIS A 139 3.13 -16.57 -0.63
CA HIS A 139 3.98 -15.89 0.34
C HIS A 139 3.41 -14.53 0.74
N SER A 140 2.90 -13.80 -0.23
CA SER A 140 2.24 -12.52 -0.05
C SER A 140 1.05 -12.63 0.88
N LEU A 141 0.12 -13.55 0.63
CA LEU A 141 -1.04 -13.77 1.48
C LEU A 141 -0.65 -14.23 2.90
N ILE A 142 0.34 -15.12 3.04
CA ILE A 142 0.82 -15.56 4.35
C ILE A 142 1.33 -14.37 5.17
N PHE A 143 2.17 -13.51 4.58
CA PHE A 143 2.67 -12.34 5.27
C PHE A 143 1.57 -11.33 5.58
N THR A 144 0.62 -11.09 4.68
CA THR A 144 -0.52 -10.20 4.97
C THR A 144 -1.37 -10.73 6.12
N CYS A 145 -1.65 -12.04 6.17
CA CYS A 145 -2.34 -12.67 7.31
C CYS A 145 -1.55 -12.48 8.62
N MET A 146 -0.24 -12.69 8.60
CA MET A 146 0.62 -12.49 9.79
C MET A 146 0.56 -11.04 10.27
N VAL A 147 0.64 -10.07 9.35
CA VAL A 147 0.49 -8.64 9.67
C VAL A 147 -0.90 -8.38 10.26
N GLY A 148 -1.97 -8.97 9.69
CA GLY A 148 -3.32 -8.90 10.24
C GLY A 148 -3.40 -9.36 11.69
N VAL A 149 -2.82 -10.52 12.01
CA VAL A 149 -2.76 -11.03 13.39
C VAL A 149 -2.01 -10.06 14.30
N ILE A 150 -0.85 -9.57 13.87
CA ILE A 150 -0.04 -8.63 14.66
C ILE A 150 -0.82 -7.32 14.89
N THR A 151 -1.47 -6.78 13.87
CA THR A 151 -2.28 -5.57 13.96
C THR A 151 -3.45 -5.76 14.94
N THR A 152 -4.16 -6.89 14.90
CA THR A 152 -5.22 -7.19 15.87
C THR A 152 -4.69 -7.31 17.29
N LEU A 153 -3.53 -7.96 17.49
CA LEU A 153 -2.90 -8.05 18.82
C LEU A 153 -2.49 -6.66 19.32
N GLN A 154 -1.94 -5.81 18.47
CA GLN A 154 -1.58 -4.43 18.82
C GLN A 154 -2.81 -3.55 19.13
N ALA A 155 -3.94 -3.81 18.47
CA ALA A 155 -5.17 -3.06 18.70
C ALA A 155 -5.84 -3.37 20.05
N TYR A 156 -5.74 -4.61 20.54
CA TYR A 156 -6.54 -5.06 21.70
C TYR A 156 -5.74 -5.61 22.89
N VAL A 157 -4.53 -6.12 22.67
CA VAL A 157 -3.73 -6.80 23.70
C VAL A 157 -2.46 -6.01 24.05
N LEU A 158 -1.78 -5.48 23.03
CA LEU A 158 -0.50 -4.79 23.14
C LEU A 158 -0.66 -3.28 22.89
N THR A 159 -1.70 -2.68 23.48
CA THR A 159 -2.09 -1.28 23.25
C THR A 159 -1.03 -0.27 23.68
N TRP A 160 -0.08 -0.68 24.53
CA TRP A 160 1.06 0.14 24.98
C TRP A 160 2.19 0.27 23.95
N MET A 161 2.21 -0.56 22.90
CA MET A 161 3.28 -0.54 21.89
C MET A 161 3.19 0.67 20.94
N ILE A 162 2.02 1.30 20.87
CA ILE A 162 1.74 2.35 19.91
C ILE A 162 1.63 3.67 20.69
N PRO A 163 2.38 4.70 20.28
CA PRO A 163 2.40 5.98 20.97
C PRO A 163 1.08 6.75 20.88
#